data_AF-A0A958DDG0-F1
#
_entry.id   AF-A0A958DDG0-F1
#
_cell.length_a   1.000
_cell.length_b   1.000
_cell.length_c   1.000
_cell.angle_alpha   90.00
_cell.angle_beta   90.00
_cell.angle_gamma   90.00
#
_symmetry.space_group_name_H-M   'P 1'
#
loop_
_entity.id
_entity.type
_entity.pdbx_description
1 polymer ?
#
loop_
_entity_poly.entity_id
_entity_poly.type
_entity_poly.pdbx_seq_one_letter_code
_entity_poly.pdbx_strand_id
1 'polypeptide(L)'
;MASETAPAELPRSSTKRSPFRWRPDQQWEAYLFIAPSLIGFTVFVFLAVAASVGISALDWGLTGPRGFVGLQNYTELLRDRVFWKAFGNTA
;
A
#
# COMPACT_ATOMS: atom_id res chain seq x y z
N MET A 1 17.68 -77.35 -15.91
CA MET A 1 17.61 -76.99 -14.48
C MET A 1 17.78 -75.48 -14.40
N ALA A 2 16.70 -74.81 -13.98
CA ALA A 2 16.55 -73.41 -13.57
C ALA A 2 17.22 -72.29 -14.39
N SER A 3 16.44 -71.75 -15.33
CA SER A 3 16.52 -70.34 -15.71
C SER A 3 16.31 -69.46 -14.46
N GLU A 4 17.32 -68.72 -14.04
CA GLU A 4 17.18 -67.71 -13.00
C GLU A 4 16.86 -66.37 -13.69
N THR A 5 15.56 -66.11 -13.82
CA THR A 5 15.00 -64.85 -14.30
C THR A 5 15.45 -63.69 -13.42
N ALA A 6 16.20 -62.76 -14.01
CA ALA A 6 16.52 -61.47 -13.42
C ALA A 6 15.23 -60.76 -12.95
N PRO A 7 15.18 -60.20 -11.73
CA PRO A 7 14.00 -59.51 -11.26
C PRO A 7 13.78 -58.24 -12.10
N ALA A 8 12.58 -58.10 -12.67
CA ALA A 8 12.15 -56.93 -13.40
C ALA A 8 12.27 -55.69 -12.51
N GLU A 9 13.27 -54.85 -12.77
CA GLU A 9 13.45 -53.58 -12.08
C GLU A 9 12.35 -52.62 -12.54
N LEU A 10 11.37 -52.40 -11.67
CA LEU A 10 10.21 -51.55 -11.97
C LEU A 10 10.67 -50.09 -12.19
N PRO A 11 10.12 -49.39 -13.21
CA PRO A 11 10.45 -47.99 -13.44
C PRO A 11 9.99 -47.15 -12.24
N ARG A 12 10.95 -46.56 -11.51
CA ARG A 12 10.65 -45.62 -10.40
C ARG A 12 10.06 -44.34 -10.99
N SER A 13 8.75 -44.23 -10.98
CA SER A 13 8.04 -43.01 -11.38
C SER A 13 8.40 -41.88 -10.41
N SER A 14 9.26 -40.97 -10.85
CA SER A 14 9.56 -39.72 -10.17
C SER A 14 8.35 -38.78 -10.29
N THR A 15 7.43 -38.87 -9.32
CA THR A 15 6.34 -37.91 -9.19
C THR A 15 6.93 -36.57 -8.77
N LYS A 16 7.14 -35.65 -9.72
CA LYS A 16 7.53 -34.27 -9.43
C LYS A 16 6.48 -33.63 -8.52
N ARG A 17 6.79 -33.52 -7.23
CA ARG A 17 5.99 -32.73 -6.29
C ARG A 17 6.24 -31.26 -6.60
N SER A 18 5.23 -30.57 -7.14
CA SER A 18 5.26 -29.12 -7.26
C SER A 18 5.34 -28.51 -5.85
N PRO A 19 6.37 -27.69 -5.54
CA PRO A 19 6.49 -27.06 -4.23
C PRO A 19 5.49 -25.91 -4.04
N PHE A 20 4.77 -25.51 -5.08
CA PHE A 20 3.93 -24.33 -5.08
C PHE A 20 2.46 -24.72 -5.27
N ARG A 21 1.89 -25.36 -4.24
CA ARG A 21 0.46 -25.66 -4.18
C ARG A 21 -0.24 -24.46 -3.54
N TRP A 22 -0.61 -23.49 -4.37
CA TRP A 22 -1.42 -22.34 -3.94
C TRP A 22 -2.72 -22.84 -3.32
N ARG A 23 -2.93 -22.50 -2.05
CA ARG A 23 -4.11 -22.84 -1.25
C ARG A 23 -4.87 -21.57 -0.91
N PRO A 24 -5.79 -21.11 -1.78
CA PRO A 24 -6.53 -19.86 -1.58
C PRO A 24 -7.49 -19.92 -0.39
N ASP A 25 -7.79 -21.13 0.10
CA ASP A 25 -8.67 -21.42 1.23
C ASP A 25 -8.12 -20.97 2.60
N GLN A 26 -6.84 -20.58 2.68
CA GLN A 26 -6.13 -20.36 3.95
C GLN A 26 -5.42 -19.00 4.03
N GLN A 27 -6.01 -17.97 3.43
CA GLN A 27 -5.45 -16.61 3.41
C GLN A 27 -6.01 -15.71 4.53
N TRP A 28 -7.14 -16.08 5.15
CA TRP A 28 -7.79 -15.25 6.16
C TRP A 28 -6.92 -15.09 7.42
N GLU A 29 -6.15 -16.11 7.79
CA GLU A 29 -5.21 -16.06 8.92
C GLU A 29 -4.12 -15.01 8.68
N ALA A 30 -3.60 -14.93 7.45
CA ALA A 30 -2.60 -13.94 7.06
C ALA A 30 -3.17 -12.51 7.13
N TYR A 31 -4.42 -12.33 6.71
CA TYR A 31 -5.10 -11.03 6.82
C TYR A 31 -5.31 -10.62 8.28
N LEU A 32 -5.69 -11.53 9.17
CA LEU A 32 -5.85 -11.21 10.59
C LEU A 32 -4.54 -10.82 11.26
N PHE A 33 -3.42 -11.42 10.85
CA PHE A 33 -2.10 -11.09 11.39
C PHE A 33 -1.63 -9.70 10.96
N ILE A 34 -1.88 -9.31 9.70
CA ILE A 34 -1.50 -7.98 9.19
C ILE A 34 -2.54 -6.89 9.49
N ALA A 35 -3.81 -7.25 9.70
CA ALA A 35 -4.90 -6.32 9.95
C ALA A 35 -4.61 -5.28 11.04
N PRO A 36 -4.13 -5.62 12.25
CA PRO A 36 -3.95 -4.62 13.31
C PRO A 36 -2.89 -3.57 12.95
N SER A 37 -1.77 -3.97 12.36
CA SER A 37 -0.74 -3.03 11.92
C SER A 37 -1.21 -2.20 10.73
N LEU A 38 -1.91 -2.82 9.77
CA LEU A 38 -2.45 -2.13 8.60
C LEU A 38 -3.52 -1.11 8.99
N ILE A 39 -4.42 -1.45 9.91
CA ILE A 39 -5.44 -0.54 10.43
C ILE A 39 -4.77 0.63 11.14
N GLY A 40 -3.83 0.38 12.05
CA GLY A 40 -3.12 1.43 12.78
C GLY A 40 -2.39 2.39 11.82
N PHE A 41 -1.65 1.84 10.85
CA PHE A 41 -0.99 2.62 9.81
C PHE A 41 -1.97 3.45 9.00
N THR A 42 -3.06 2.83 8.52
CA THR A 42 -4.07 3.51 7.71
C THR A 42 -4.71 4.65 8.48
N VAL A 43 -5.20 4.40 9.70
CA VAL A 43 -5.81 5.42 10.54
C VAL A 43 -4.85 6.58 10.77
N PHE A 44 -3.60 6.31 11.11
CA PHE A 44 -2.60 7.36 11.33
C PHE A 44 -2.37 8.23 10.08
N VAL A 45 -2.17 7.60 8.91
CA VAL A 45 -1.96 8.31 7.65
C VAL A 45 -3.19 9.13 7.28
N PHE A 46 -4.38 8.56 7.36
CA PHE A 46 -5.63 9.26 7.03
C PHE A 46 -5.90 10.41 7.98
N LEU A 47 -5.60 10.27 9.28
CA LEU A 47 -5.70 11.38 10.24
C LEU A 47 -4.75 12.52 9.88
N ALA A 48 -3.49 12.22 9.56
CA ALA A 48 -2.51 13.23 9.16
C ALA A 48 -2.92 13.95 7.86
N VAL A 49 -3.39 13.21 6.86
CA VAL A 49 -3.89 13.77 5.59
C VAL A 49 -5.13 14.62 5.84
N ALA A 50 -6.10 14.11 6.62
CA ALA A 50 -7.32 14.85 6.93
C ALA A 50 -7.02 16.13 7.71
N ALA A 51 -6.07 16.10 8.65
CA ALA A 51 -5.60 17.29 9.35
C ALA A 51 -4.95 18.30 8.39
N SER A 52 -4.10 17.84 7.47
CA SER A 52 -3.47 18.70 6.46
C SER A 52 -4.50 19.34 5.53
N VAL A 53 -5.49 18.59 5.05
CA VAL A 53 -6.60 19.09 4.24
C VAL A 53 -7.51 20.03 5.03
N GLY A 54 -7.71 19.75 6.32
CA GLY A 54 -8.43 20.66 7.21
C GLY A 54 -7.70 22.00 7.30
N ILE A 55 -6.42 21.98 7.66
CA ILE A 55 -5.58 23.18 7.80
C ILE A 55 -5.48 23.96 6.48
N SER A 56 -5.42 23.30 5.33
CA SER A 56 -5.34 24.00 4.04
C SER A 56 -6.59 24.83 3.72
N ALA A 57 -7.72 24.56 4.36
CA ALA A 57 -8.95 25.35 4.27
C ALA A 57 -9.08 26.42 5.38
N LEU A 58 -8.13 26.48 6.31
CA LEU A 58 -8.04 27.53 7.33
C LEU A 58 -7.05 28.62 6.90
N ASP A 59 -7.29 29.85 7.36
CA ASP A 59 -6.26 30.89 7.37
C ASP A 59 -5.37 30.65 8.59
N TRP A 60 -4.13 30.24 8.34
CA TRP A 60 -3.16 29.92 9.36
C TRP A 60 -2.09 31.00 9.44
N GLY A 61 -2.19 31.86 10.46
CA GLY A 61 -1.20 32.90 10.74
C GLY A 61 -0.07 32.43 11.66
N LEU A 62 0.96 33.27 11.82
CA LEU A 62 2.09 33.00 12.73
C LEU A 62 1.65 32.77 14.20
N THR A 63 0.55 33.39 14.61
CA THR A 63 0.02 33.30 15.99
C THR A 63 -1.09 32.27 16.14
N GLY A 64 -1.35 31.45 15.11
CA GLY A 64 -2.39 30.41 15.10
C GLY A 64 -3.48 30.63 14.04
N PRO A 65 -4.53 29.79 14.06
CA PRO A 65 -5.63 29.87 13.10
C PRO A 65 -6.44 31.15 13.28
N ARG A 66 -6.67 31.86 12.18
CA ARG A 66 -7.44 33.12 12.13
C ARG A 66 -8.89 32.92 11.71
N GLY A 67 -9.21 31.76 11.13
CA GLY A 67 -10.57 31.41 10.73
C GLY A 67 -10.59 30.36 9.63
N PHE A 68 -11.80 29.92 9.27
CA PHE A 68 -12.02 29.06 8.12
C PHE A 68 -12.25 29.92 6.87
N VAL A 69 -11.41 29.73 5.85
CA VAL A 69 -11.45 30.50 4.59
C VAL A 69 -11.82 29.63 3.38
N GLY A 70 -12.11 28.34 3.60
CA GLY A 70 -12.56 27.42 2.56
C GLY A 70 -11.51 27.27 1.45
N LEU A 71 -11.89 27.59 0.21
CA LEU A 71 -11.00 27.45 -0.94
C LEU A 71 -10.20 28.70 -1.28
N GLN A 72 -10.29 29.76 -0.47
CA GLN A 72 -9.65 31.03 -0.78
C GLN A 72 -8.13 30.90 -0.96
N ASN A 73 -7.45 30.15 -0.08
CA ASN A 73 -6.02 29.86 -0.17
C ASN A 73 -5.61 29.30 -1.55
N TYR A 74 -6.43 28.42 -2.13
CA TYR A 74 -6.16 27.85 -3.45
C TYR A 74 -6.35 28.88 -4.57
N THR A 75 -7.39 29.72 -4.48
CA THR A 75 -7.62 30.77 -5.48
C THR A 75 -6.52 31.83 -5.48
N GLU A 76 -5.97 32.15 -4.32
CA GLU A 76 -4.84 33.06 -4.17
C GLU A 76 -3.56 32.44 -4.74
N LEU A 77 -3.28 31.18 -4.40
CA LEU A 77 -2.12 30.44 -4.92
C LEU A 77 -2.12 30.35 -6.46
N LEU A 78 -3.28 30.08 -7.07
CA LEU A 78 -3.41 30.00 -8.53
C LEU A 78 -3.20 31.36 -9.23
N ARG A 79 -3.40 32.47 -8.53
CA ARG A 79 -3.14 33.82 -9.06
C ARG A 79 -1.71 34.30 -8.78
N ASP A 80 -0.95 33.57 -7.97
CA ASP A 80 0.40 33.94 -7.60
C ASP A 80 1.40 33.62 -8.74
N ARG A 81 2.08 34.66 -9.23
CA ARG A 81 3.11 34.53 -10.26
C ARG A 81 4.35 33.77 -9.76
N VAL A 82 4.66 33.88 -8.47
CA VAL A 82 5.79 33.18 -7.86
C VAL A 82 5.52 31.68 -7.85
N PHE A 83 4.30 31.27 -7.50
CA PHE A 83 3.86 29.88 -7.57
C PHE A 83 4.09 29.29 -8.96
N TRP A 84 3.62 29.95 -10.03
CA TRP A 84 3.81 29.46 -11.40
C TRP A 84 5.27 29.41 -11.83
N LYS A 85 6.09 30.37 -11.41
CA LYS A 85 7.53 30.37 -11.68
C LYS A 85 8.22 29.18 -10.99
N ALA A 86 7.89 28.92 -9.72
CA ALA A 86 8.44 27.79 -8.98
C ALA A 86 7.96 26.44 -9.54
N PHE A 87 6.68 26.36 -9.94
CA PHE A 87 6.11 25.19 -10.59
C PHE A 87 6.84 24.86 -11.89
N GLY A 88 7.05 25.84 -12.77
CA GLY A 88 7.79 25.64 -14.03
C GLY A 88 9.28 25.31 -13.85
N ASN A 89 9.88 25.60 -12.70
CA ASN A 89 11.26 25.19 -12.39
C ASN A 89 11.33 23.74 -11.87
N THR A 90 10.23 23.21 -11.35
CA THR A 90 10.18 21.88 -10.68
C THR A 90 9.51 20.81 -11.56
N ALA A 91 8.61 21.21 -12.45
CA ALA A 91 7.89 20.32 -13.38
C ALA A 91 8.80 19.84 -14.52
#